data_AF-A0A8J5UXR8-F1
#
_entry.id   AF-A0A8J5UXR8-F1
#
_cell.length_a   1.000
_cell.length_b   1.000
_cell.length_c   1.000
_cell.angle_alpha   90.00
_cell.angle_beta   90.00
_cell.angle_gamma   90.00
#
_symmetry.space_group_name_H-M   'P 1'
#
loop_
_entity.id
_entity.type
_entity.pdbx_description
1 polymer ?
#
loop_
_entity_poly.entity_id
_entity_poly.type
_entity_poly.pdbx_seq_one_letter_code
_entity_poly.pdbx_strand_id
1 'polypeptide(L)'
;MPHFPTAREDFGVTQYTHPNTGEINVIISGGTVDHNDAFNDVWQLNLTSLKWTCLEKFGTALPHSVDGHSMSVSPTGKLFTFGGFVADEKAHGSCSSTLHSAWLTIPKLTEICWEALFFYYPDLKSMTEQEINALGIPLQLLKSRLI
;
A
#
# COMPACT_ATOMS: atom_id res chain seq x y z
N MET A 1 -9.46 11.28 -18.95
CA MET A 1 -8.95 11.01 -17.60
C MET A 1 -8.44 12.31 -17.02
N PRO A 2 -8.83 12.69 -15.80
CA PRO A 2 -8.36 13.93 -15.18
C PRO A 2 -6.83 13.91 -15.00
N HIS A 3 -6.24 15.10 -15.04
CA HIS A 3 -4.79 15.30 -14.87
C HIS A 3 -4.39 15.43 -13.40
N PHE A 4 -5.34 15.51 -12.47
CA PHE A 4 -5.13 15.73 -11.04
C PHE A 4 -6.34 15.15 -10.27
N PRO A 5 -6.18 14.85 -8.97
CA PRO A 5 -7.26 14.34 -8.13
C PRO A 5 -8.39 15.36 -7.98
N THR A 6 -9.64 14.88 -7.94
CA THR A 6 -10.80 15.68 -7.52
C THR A 6 -10.56 16.29 -6.13
N ALA A 7 -11.00 17.53 -5.93
CA ALA A 7 -11.00 18.17 -4.61
C ALA A 7 -11.75 17.32 -3.59
N ARG A 8 -11.19 17.16 -2.40
CA ARG A 8 -11.64 16.20 -1.40
C ARG A 8 -11.14 16.58 -0.02
N GLU A 9 -11.82 16.09 1.01
CA GLU A 9 -11.45 16.21 2.42
C GLU A 9 -11.20 14.82 3.03
N ASP A 10 -10.62 14.79 4.23
CA ASP A 10 -10.36 13.57 4.99
C ASP A 10 -9.59 12.48 4.24
N PHE A 11 -8.82 12.87 3.23
CA PHE A 11 -7.92 12.00 2.49
C PHE A 11 -6.65 11.74 3.29
N GLY A 12 -6.06 10.56 3.10
CA GLY A 12 -4.75 10.27 3.65
C GLY A 12 -3.65 10.87 2.77
N VAL A 13 -2.56 11.28 3.40
CA VAL A 13 -1.39 11.86 2.71
C VAL A 13 -0.10 11.35 3.32
N THR A 14 0.90 11.09 2.49
CA THR A 14 2.24 10.70 2.92
C THR A 14 3.28 11.03 1.85
N GLN A 15 4.56 11.01 2.22
CA GLN A 15 5.67 11.28 1.31
C GLN A 15 6.42 9.98 1.01
N TYR A 16 6.82 9.80 -0.25
CA TYR A 16 7.61 8.67 -0.70
C TYR A 16 8.76 9.12 -1.60
N THR A 17 9.98 8.69 -1.26
CA THR A 17 11.16 8.88 -2.11
C THR A 17 11.42 7.59 -2.88
N HIS A 18 11.35 7.66 -4.20
CA HIS A 18 11.56 6.48 -5.04
C HIS A 18 13.01 5.99 -4.91
N PRO A 19 13.26 4.73 -4.48
CA PRO A 19 14.57 4.28 -4.06
C PRO A 19 15.60 4.23 -5.20
N ASN A 20 15.15 4.10 -6.45
CA ASN A 20 16.05 3.99 -7.60
C ASN A 20 16.30 5.34 -8.30
N THR A 21 15.33 6.26 -8.28
CA THR A 21 15.44 7.56 -8.98
C THR A 21 15.73 8.72 -8.03
N GLY A 22 15.52 8.55 -6.73
CA GLY A 22 15.62 9.62 -5.74
C GLY A 22 14.49 10.65 -5.82
N GLU A 23 13.50 10.44 -6.70
CA GLU A 23 12.39 11.36 -6.87
C GLU A 23 11.50 11.38 -5.63
N ILE A 24 11.21 12.57 -5.15
CA ILE A 24 10.33 12.78 -4.01
C ILE A 24 8.91 12.98 -4.52
N ASN A 25 8.00 12.17 -4.00
CA ASN A 25 6.60 12.19 -4.37
C ASN A 25 5.71 12.36 -3.14
N VAL A 26 4.61 13.08 -3.31
CA VAL A 26 3.49 13.08 -2.36
C VAL A 26 2.47 12.07 -2.84
N ILE A 27 2.06 11.16 -1.96
CA ILE A 27 1.03 10.16 -2.21
C ILE A 27 -0.22 10.62 -1.46
N ILE A 28 -1.35 10.67 -2.16
CA ILE A 28 -2.66 10.87 -1.54
C ILE A 28 -3.57 9.71 -1.91
N SER A 29 -4.50 9.38 -1.02
CA SER A 29 -5.52 8.37 -1.29
C SER A 29 -6.78 8.61 -0.47
N GLY A 30 -7.90 8.08 -0.97
CA GLY A 30 -9.20 8.15 -0.34
C GLY A 30 -9.71 9.58 -0.14
N GLY A 31 -10.41 9.79 0.97
CA GLY A 31 -11.14 11.02 1.25
C GLY A 31 -12.52 11.04 0.58
N THR A 32 -13.25 12.13 0.78
CA THR A 32 -14.65 12.27 0.36
C THR A 32 -14.95 13.63 -0.25
N VAL A 33 -16.07 13.72 -0.96
CA VAL A 33 -16.71 14.98 -1.38
C VAL A 33 -17.99 15.15 -0.57
N ASP A 34 -18.05 16.22 0.22
CA ASP A 34 -19.23 16.58 1.02
C ASP A 34 -19.76 15.42 1.89
N HIS A 35 -18.85 14.58 2.40
CA HIS A 35 -19.13 13.36 3.18
C HIS A 35 -20.08 12.33 2.53
N ASN A 36 -20.32 12.39 1.21
CA ASN A 36 -21.23 11.47 0.51
C ASN A 36 -20.50 10.39 -0.28
N ASP A 37 -19.48 10.78 -1.06
CA ASP A 37 -18.78 9.90 -1.98
C ASP A 37 -17.30 9.77 -1.60
N ALA A 38 -16.96 8.66 -0.95
CA ALA A 38 -15.58 8.34 -0.62
C ALA A 38 -14.84 7.74 -1.82
N PHE A 39 -13.55 8.05 -1.95
CA PHE A 39 -12.68 7.52 -3.00
C PHE A 39 -11.86 6.32 -2.50
N ASN A 40 -11.43 5.48 -3.44
CA ASN A 40 -10.43 4.43 -3.23
C ASN A 40 -9.20 4.60 -4.14
N ASP A 41 -9.13 5.69 -4.88
CA ASP A 41 -8.04 5.97 -5.83
C ASP A 41 -6.73 6.32 -5.10
N VAL A 42 -5.61 6.10 -5.78
CA VAL A 42 -4.28 6.48 -5.30
C VAL A 42 -3.64 7.41 -6.32
N TRP A 43 -3.22 8.58 -5.84
CA TRP A 43 -2.57 9.59 -6.66
C TRP A 43 -1.17 9.90 -6.16
N GLN A 44 -0.29 10.20 -7.10
CA GLN A 44 1.10 10.56 -6.86
C GLN A 44 1.41 11.92 -7.49
N LEU A 45 1.94 12.86 -6.71
CA LEU A 45 2.50 14.11 -7.20
C LEU A 45 4.03 14.03 -7.13
N ASN A 46 4.69 14.09 -8.29
CA ASN A 46 6.14 14.27 -8.34
C ASN A 46 6.49 15.72 -7.98
N LEU A 47 7.30 15.93 -6.93
CA LEU A 47 7.62 17.28 -6.44
C LEU A 47 8.66 18.02 -7.29
N THR A 48 9.39 17.32 -8.15
CA THR A 48 10.32 17.95 -9.09
C THR A 48 9.58 18.46 -10.33
N SER A 49 8.72 17.65 -10.93
CA SER A 49 8.00 18.02 -12.16
C SER A 49 6.65 18.68 -11.90
N LEU A 50 6.15 18.63 -10.66
CA LEU A 50 4.80 19.07 -10.25
C LEU A 50 3.69 18.42 -11.09
N LYS A 51 3.85 17.14 -11.41
CA LYS A 51 2.89 16.37 -12.21
C LYS A 51 2.21 15.31 -11.36
N TRP A 52 0.89 15.29 -11.45
CA TRP A 52 0.05 14.26 -10.87
C TRP A 52 -0.02 13.03 -11.79
N THR A 53 -0.03 11.87 -11.17
CA THR A 53 -0.22 10.57 -11.82
C THR A 53 -1.25 9.78 -11.02
N CYS A 54 -2.30 9.30 -11.69
CA CYS A 54 -3.26 8.37 -11.12
C CYS A 54 -2.69 6.95 -11.22
N LEU A 55 -2.48 6.30 -10.08
CA LEU A 55 -1.84 4.98 -10.02
C LEU A 55 -2.80 3.82 -10.31
N GLU A 56 -4.11 4.07 -10.32
CA GLU A 56 -5.12 3.08 -10.73
C GLU A 56 -4.88 2.58 -12.16
N LYS A 57 -4.34 3.44 -13.03
CA LYS A 57 -3.92 3.08 -14.40
C LYS A 57 -2.84 1.99 -14.44
N PHE A 58 -2.15 1.77 -13.32
CA PHE A 58 -1.14 0.74 -13.13
C PHE A 58 -1.61 -0.38 -12.19
N GLY A 59 -2.90 -0.41 -11.85
CA GLY A 59 -3.51 -1.43 -10.98
C GLY A 59 -3.42 -1.12 -9.48
N THR A 60 -2.99 0.08 -9.08
CA THR A 60 -2.88 0.46 -7.67
C THR A 60 -4.10 1.29 -7.24
N ALA A 61 -4.94 0.68 -6.40
CA ALA A 61 -6.06 1.32 -5.72
C ALA A 61 -6.18 0.76 -4.29
N LEU A 62 -6.88 1.46 -3.40
CA LEU A 62 -7.27 0.89 -2.12
C LEU A 62 -8.36 -0.17 -2.32
N PRO A 63 -8.41 -1.21 -1.46
CA PRO A 63 -9.43 -2.26 -1.56
C PRO A 63 -10.87 -1.73 -1.42
N HIS A 64 -11.04 -0.64 -0.67
CA HIS A 64 -12.33 -0.01 -0.40
C HIS A 64 -12.20 1.51 -0.39
N SER A 65 -13.31 2.19 -0.67
CA SER A 65 -13.39 3.64 -0.48
C SER A 65 -13.33 3.99 1.00
N VAL A 66 -12.51 4.97 1.36
CA VAL A 66 -12.23 5.30 2.76
C VAL A 66 -11.88 6.77 2.98
N ASP A 67 -12.42 7.35 4.04
CA ASP A 67 -12.07 8.68 4.55
C ASP A 67 -11.62 8.61 6.03
N GLY A 68 -10.91 9.63 6.49
CA GLY A 68 -10.44 9.72 7.89
C GLY A 68 -9.41 8.67 8.29
N HIS A 69 -8.68 8.09 7.33
CA HIS A 69 -7.69 7.04 7.57
C HIS A 69 -6.26 7.59 7.68
N SER A 70 -5.37 6.79 8.27
CA SER A 70 -3.94 7.07 8.32
C SER A 70 -3.19 6.31 7.22
N MET A 71 -2.13 6.91 6.68
CA MET A 71 -1.29 6.33 5.62
C MET A 71 0.19 6.35 5.97
N SER A 72 0.92 5.31 5.56
CA SER A 72 2.39 5.27 5.61
C SER A 72 2.94 4.43 4.47
N VAL A 73 4.15 4.74 3.99
CA VAL A 73 4.79 4.01 2.89
C VAL A 73 6.12 3.42 3.37
N SER A 74 6.34 2.15 3.09
CA SER A 74 7.63 1.50 3.37
C SER A 74 8.73 2.01 2.42
N PRO A 75 10.01 1.84 2.81
CA PRO A 75 11.14 2.10 1.89
C PRO A 75 11.10 1.26 0.60
N THR A 76 10.35 0.15 0.59
CA THR A 76 10.16 -0.68 -0.60
C THR A 76 9.01 -0.25 -1.50
N GLY A 77 8.29 0.82 -1.14
CA GLY A 77 7.16 1.35 -1.92
C GLY A 77 5.83 0.65 -1.63
N LYS A 78 5.69 -0.02 -0.49
CA LYS A 78 4.42 -0.58 -0.04
C LYS A 78 3.66 0.46 0.76
N LEU A 79 2.51 0.89 0.26
CA LEU A 79 1.58 1.75 0.97
C LEU A 79 0.78 0.93 1.97
N PHE A 80 0.63 1.45 3.18
CA PHE A 80 -0.22 0.91 4.24
C PHE A 80 -1.29 1.93 4.61
N THR A 81 -2.51 1.45 4.82
CA THR A 81 -3.64 2.26 5.30
C THR A 81 -4.28 1.58 6.51
N PHE A 82 -4.63 2.39 7.51
CA PHE A 82 -5.24 1.91 8.76
C PHE A 82 -6.28 2.91 9.26
N GLY A 83 -7.36 2.39 9.86
CA GLY A 83 -8.41 3.24 10.38
C GLY A 83 -9.39 3.69 9.30
N GLY A 84 -10.07 4.79 9.60
CA GLY A 84 -11.00 5.45 8.70
C GLY A 84 -12.38 4.82 8.65
N PHE A 85 -13.30 5.58 8.04
CA PHE A 85 -14.65 5.14 7.74
C PHE A 85 -14.66 4.51 6.35
N VAL A 86 -14.96 3.21 6.28
CA VAL A 86 -15.01 2.46 5.03
C VAL A 86 -16.45 2.42 4.56
N ALA A 87 -16.68 2.90 3.34
CA ALA A 87 -17.98 2.78 2.69
C ALA A 87 -18.22 1.32 2.30
N ASP A 88 -19.35 0.75 2.72
CA ASP A 88 -19.82 -0.56 2.30
C ASP A 88 -21.04 -0.37 1.41
N GLU A 89 -21.02 -0.92 0.20
CA GLU A 89 -22.14 -0.83 -0.75
C GLU A 89 -23.42 -1.51 -0.21
N LYS A 90 -23.31 -2.40 0.77
CA LYS A 90 -24.41 -3.23 1.29
C LYS A 90 -24.85 -2.87 2.71
N ALA A 91 -24.12 -2.01 3.42
CA ALA A 91 -24.39 -1.66 4.81
C ALA A 91 -24.20 -0.15 5.05
N HIS A 92 -24.61 0.34 6.23
CA HIS A 92 -24.12 1.65 6.68
C HIS A 92 -22.61 1.51 6.89
N GLY A 93 -21.81 2.40 6.28
CA GLY A 93 -20.34 2.33 6.38
C GLY A 93 -19.87 2.21 7.83
N SER A 94 -18.65 1.72 8.03
CA SER A 94 -18.16 1.41 9.37
C SER A 94 -16.70 1.81 9.54
N CYS A 95 -16.32 2.15 10.78
CA CYS A 95 -14.92 2.37 11.10
C CYS A 95 -14.15 1.06 11.01
N SER A 96 -13.07 1.05 10.23
CA SER A 96 -12.24 -0.14 10.05
C SER A 96 -11.02 -0.11 10.97
N SER A 97 -10.80 -1.18 11.72
CA SER A 97 -9.53 -1.44 12.41
C SER A 97 -8.61 -2.36 11.60
N THR A 98 -8.91 -2.57 10.32
CA THR A 98 -8.13 -3.46 9.44
C THR A 98 -7.00 -2.69 8.76
N LEU A 99 -5.79 -3.26 8.81
CA LEU A 99 -4.65 -2.77 8.05
C LEU A 99 -4.74 -3.26 6.60
N HIS A 100 -4.77 -2.34 5.65
CA HIS A 100 -4.68 -2.66 4.23
C HIS A 100 -3.33 -2.24 3.66
N SER A 101 -2.96 -2.80 2.51
CA SER A 101 -1.73 -2.41 1.83
C SER A 101 -1.81 -2.58 0.32
N ALA A 102 -1.08 -1.75 -0.42
CA ALA A 102 -0.97 -1.80 -1.87
C ALA A 102 0.46 -1.40 -2.30
N TRP A 103 0.91 -1.91 -3.45
CA TRP A 103 2.21 -1.54 -3.99
C TRP A 103 2.11 -0.27 -4.86
N LEU A 104 2.92 0.75 -4.58
CA LEU A 104 3.00 1.99 -5.39
C LEU A 104 3.86 1.81 -6.65
N THR A 105 4.79 0.87 -6.59
CA THR A 105 5.72 0.52 -7.66
C THR A 105 5.85 -0.98 -7.73
N ILE A 106 6.28 -1.51 -8.87
CA ILE A 106 6.59 -2.94 -8.99
C ILE A 106 7.66 -3.28 -7.94
N PRO A 107 7.34 -4.14 -6.96
CA PRO A 107 8.29 -4.49 -5.92
C PRO A 107 9.44 -5.33 -6.50
N LYS A 108 10.57 -5.37 -5.79
CA LYS A 108 11.67 -6.26 -6.14
C LYS A 108 11.18 -7.72 -6.10
N LEU A 109 11.73 -8.57 -6.96
CA LEU A 109 11.38 -10.00 -6.99
C LEU A 109 11.52 -10.65 -5.60
N THR A 110 12.52 -10.23 -4.81
CA THR A 110 12.71 -10.71 -3.43
C THR A 110 11.49 -10.43 -2.54
N GLU A 111 10.84 -9.27 -2.68
CA GLU A 111 9.62 -8.95 -1.91
C GLU A 111 8.43 -9.81 -2.36
N ILE A 112 8.28 -10.02 -3.67
CA ILE A 112 7.22 -10.86 -4.23
C ILE A 112 7.39 -12.31 -3.77
N CYS A 113 8.60 -12.86 -3.89
CA CYS A 113 8.94 -14.19 -3.41
C CYS A 113 8.64 -14.31 -1.90
N TRP A 114 8.89 -13.25 -1.14
CA TRP A 114 8.62 -13.23 0.28
C TRP A 114 7.14 -13.26 0.63
N GLU A 115 6.32 -12.46 -0.05
CA GLU A 115 4.85 -12.50 0.12
C GLU A 115 4.29 -13.87 -0.25
N ALA A 116 4.77 -14.46 -1.37
CA ALA A 116 4.38 -15.80 -1.79
C ALA A 116 4.77 -16.85 -0.73
N LEU A 117 5.96 -16.74 -0.14
CA LEU A 117 6.42 -17.67 0.88
C LEU A 117 5.49 -17.68 2.11
N PHE A 118 5.12 -16.51 2.62
CA PHE A 118 4.18 -16.42 3.75
C PHE A 118 2.77 -16.87 3.40
N PHE A 119 2.38 -16.72 2.13
CA PHE A 119 1.08 -17.20 1.65
C PHE A 119 1.03 -18.74 1.59
N TYR A 120 2.07 -19.39 1.06
CA TYR A 120 2.11 -20.85 0.93
C TYR A 120 2.56 -21.57 2.20
N TYR A 121 3.34 -20.91 3.07
CA TYR A 121 3.87 -21.47 4.32
C TYR A 121 3.52 -20.53 5.50
N PRO A 122 2.25 -20.51 5.95
CA PRO A 122 1.82 -19.61 7.04
C PRO A 122 2.55 -19.88 8.37
N ASP A 123 2.89 -21.14 8.63
CA ASP A 123 3.58 -21.57 9.86
C ASP A 123 5.09 -21.35 9.83
N LEU A 124 5.64 -20.79 8.74
CA LEU A 124 7.08 -20.59 8.55
C LEU A 124 7.75 -19.86 9.72
N LYS A 125 7.06 -18.92 10.38
CA LYS A 125 7.58 -18.19 11.55
C LYS A 125 7.82 -19.06 12.78
N SER A 126 7.12 -20.18 12.88
CA SER A 126 7.25 -21.14 13.98
C SER A 126 8.25 -22.27 13.68
N MET A 127 8.71 -22.37 12.44
CA MET A 127 9.65 -23.41 12.02
C MET A 127 11.08 -23.06 12.43
N THR A 128 11.86 -24.09 12.74
CA THR A 128 13.30 -23.99 13.00
C THR A 128 14.09 -23.78 11.71
N GLU A 129 15.31 -23.25 11.80
CA GLU A 129 16.19 -23.09 10.62
C GLU A 129 16.43 -24.42 9.90
N GLN A 130 16.47 -25.54 10.62
CA GLN A 130 16.68 -26.87 10.03
C GLN A 130 15.49 -27.29 9.16
N GLU A 131 14.27 -27.09 9.65
CA GLU A 131 13.04 -27.41 8.90
C GLU A 131 12.89 -26.50 7.68
N ILE A 132 13.22 -25.21 7.81
CA ILE A 132 13.19 -24.26 6.70
C ILE A 132 14.23 -24.61 5.63
N ASN A 133 15.44 -25.01 6.04
CA ASN A 133 16.44 -25.52 5.10
C ASN A 133 15.98 -26.79 4.38
N ALA A 134 15.30 -27.69 5.09
CA ALA A 134 14.77 -28.93 4.50
C ALA A 134 13.70 -28.68 3.42
N LEU A 135 12.96 -27.56 3.51
CA LEU A 135 12.04 -27.11 2.47
C LEU A 135 12.76 -26.54 1.23
N GLY A 136 14.09 -26.43 1.24
CA GLY A 136 14.87 -25.84 0.15
C GLY A 136 14.80 -24.31 0.10
N ILE A 137 14.30 -23.66 1.14
CA ILE A 137 14.18 -22.20 1.20
C ILE A 137 15.56 -21.61 1.55
N PRO A 138 16.15 -20.76 0.70
CA PRO A 138 17.46 -20.16 0.97
C PRO A 138 17.46 -19.30 2.25
N LEU A 139 18.29 -19.63 3.24
CA LEU A 139 18.44 -18.84 4.48
C LEU A 139 18.83 -17.38 4.23
N GLN A 140 19.47 -17.07 3.12
CA GLN A 140 19.82 -15.70 2.75
C GLN A 140 18.58 -14.83 2.54
N LEU A 141 17.48 -15.40 2.03
CA LEU A 141 16.21 -14.70 2.00
C LEU A 141 15.81 -14.38 3.44
N LEU A 142 15.73 -15.35 4.34
CA LEU A 142 15.35 -15.16 5.75
C LEU A 142 16.14 -14.08 6.49
N LYS A 143 17.46 -14.11 6.35
CA LYS A 143 18.36 -13.14 6.99
C LYS A 143 18.20 -11.71 6.46
N SER A 144 17.59 -11.51 5.30
CA SER A 144 17.36 -10.16 4.76
C SER A 144 16.29 -9.36 5.51
N ARG A 145 15.45 -10.01 6.33
CA ARG A 145 14.31 -9.34 7.03
C ARG A 145 14.05 -9.81 8.47
N LEU A 146 14.73 -10.85 8.96
CA LEU A 146 14.73 -11.26 10.37
C LEU A 146 16.03 -10.79 11.04
N ILE A 147 16.08 -9.52 11.45
CA ILE A 147 17.05 -8.99 12.42
C ILE A 147 16.26 -8.11 13.38
#